data_AF-A0A7K1WWJ4-F1
#
_entry.id   AF-A0A7K1WWJ4-F1
#
_cell.length_a   1.000
_cell.length_b   1.000
_cell.length_c   1.000
_cell.angle_alpha   90.00
_cell.angle_beta   90.00
_cell.angle_gamma   90.00
#
_symmetry.space_group_name_H-M   'P 1'
#
loop_
_entity.id
_entity.type
_entity.pdbx_description
1 polymer ?
#
loop_
_entity_poly.entity_id
_entity_poly.type
_entity_poly.pdbx_seq_one_letter_code
_entity_poly.pdbx_strand_id
1 'polypeptide(L)'
;MRKNTRFFVFALLASTIFGCSDDGDSYKPNYLPTIDATTLPAENKPMTMFEDDESPSKMYDKTDRWFRVNEPLQVIQKGKDSVQISLYSPVGLTNVKIYAKLPNYDKRFVIYSFSKIPAFHRSFHKIPLTDQKNDYLLETGNAVTIDKIEGFSSGAIQFSIESDDPLFQKFKKIKSNHLVQFHDGYHINELGKFLPMNPVLAKEAITMIINYSYALSHPLYYSTFTNFDKYKQEQAAAAGTGINGALNWHGNADDVDGVYDYYSKEEIEKIYWNYLDKRTVYMAMVGGDSAWGGGNLASQWESGYVTGHWVGDMSVWSHEYSHHIGFSHSSNLANSGEGGGQQGMLTDFYKYLIYLNDLPFTDPDVLKTYTKTKYVTGTYKKPVFEIKPNNPFLVKYKGEGKWN
;
A
#
# COMPACT_ATOMS: atom_id res chain seq x y z
N MET A 1 45.42 -13.06 -4.70
CA MET A 1 45.27 -12.72 -3.26
C MET A 1 43.79 -12.58 -2.93
N ARG A 2 43.17 -13.65 -2.40
CA ARG A 2 41.78 -13.64 -1.94
C ARG A 2 41.76 -13.14 -0.49
N LYS A 3 41.07 -12.02 -0.23
CA LYS A 3 40.81 -11.55 1.14
C LYS A 3 39.67 -12.38 1.73
N ASN A 4 39.99 -13.17 2.76
CA ASN A 4 39.02 -13.87 3.59
C ASN A 4 38.36 -12.86 4.53
N THR A 5 37.12 -12.47 4.25
CA THR A 5 36.29 -11.72 5.20
C THR A 5 35.70 -12.73 6.20
N ARG A 6 36.20 -12.71 7.44
CA ARG A 6 35.62 -13.48 8.55
C ARG A 6 34.42 -12.72 9.10
N PHE A 7 33.22 -13.30 8.98
CA PHE A 7 32.04 -12.84 9.72
C PHE A 7 32.20 -13.28 11.18
N PHE A 8 32.37 -12.34 12.09
CA PHE A 8 32.23 -12.58 13.53
C PHE A 8 30.74 -12.58 13.86
N VAL A 9 30.18 -13.76 14.11
CA VAL A 9 28.86 -13.91 14.73
C VAL A 9 29.08 -13.74 16.23
N PHE A 10 28.72 -12.59 16.78
CA PHE A 10 28.60 -12.45 18.24
C PHE A 10 27.34 -13.18 18.69
N ALA A 11 27.51 -14.25 19.46
CA ALA A 11 26.41 -14.94 20.12
C ALA A 11 25.80 -14.03 21.19
N LEU A 12 24.58 -13.58 20.97
CA LEU A 12 23.80 -12.81 21.93
C LEU A 12 23.18 -13.81 22.92
N LEU A 13 23.77 -13.95 24.11
CA LEU A 13 23.23 -14.74 25.21
C LEU A 13 22.16 -13.90 25.93
N ALA A 14 20.89 -14.11 25.60
CA ALA A 14 19.76 -13.59 26.37
C ALA A 14 19.28 -14.69 27.34
N SER A 15 19.40 -14.46 28.64
CA SER A 15 18.74 -15.29 29.66
C SER A 15 17.23 -15.03 29.61
N THR A 16 16.44 -16.08 29.39
CA THR A 16 14.98 -16.04 29.47
C THR A 16 14.56 -16.86 30.69
N ILE A 17 13.84 -16.25 31.62
CA ILE A 17 13.32 -16.94 32.80
C ILE A 17 11.81 -17.11 32.59
N PHE A 18 11.35 -18.36 32.58
CA PHE A 18 9.93 -18.68 32.60
C PHE A 18 9.45 -18.68 34.05
N GLY A 19 8.49 -17.81 34.39
CA GLY A 19 7.88 -17.82 35.71
C GLY A 19 6.96 -19.04 35.89
N CYS A 20 7.40 -20.03 36.66
CA CYS A 20 6.52 -20.94 37.39
C CYS A 20 6.40 -20.39 38.81
N SER A 21 5.18 -20.06 39.25
CA SER A 21 4.95 -19.51 40.58
C SER A 21 4.95 -20.62 41.64
N ASP A 22 5.93 -20.60 42.53
CA ASP A 22 5.81 -21.12 43.89
C ASP A 22 6.25 -20.00 44.86
N ASP A 23 5.42 -19.79 45.87
CA ASP A 23 5.25 -18.69 46.84
C ASP A 23 6.38 -17.68 47.14
N GLY A 24 5.99 -16.42 47.39
CA GLY A 24 6.73 -15.54 48.31
C GLY A 24 6.92 -14.06 47.98
N ASP A 25 6.18 -13.48 47.04
CA ASP A 25 5.91 -12.04 46.91
C ASP A 25 4.93 -11.90 45.73
N SER A 26 3.90 -11.05 45.83
CA SER A 26 2.96 -10.89 44.72
C SER A 26 3.71 -10.28 43.52
N TYR A 27 4.21 -11.12 42.61
CA TYR A 27 4.90 -10.68 41.41
C TYR A 27 4.01 -9.69 40.66
N LYS A 28 4.45 -8.43 40.61
CA LYS A 28 3.81 -7.37 39.85
C LYS A 28 4.58 -7.23 38.53
N PRO A 29 4.01 -7.69 37.41
CA PRO A 29 4.68 -7.59 36.13
C PRO A 29 4.92 -6.12 35.75
N ASN A 30 6.14 -5.82 35.30
CA ASN A 30 6.54 -4.51 34.79
C ASN A 30 6.29 -4.44 33.28
N TYR A 31 5.02 -4.37 32.89
CA TYR A 31 4.62 -4.20 31.50
C TYR A 31 4.83 -2.76 31.03
N LEU A 32 5.20 -2.61 29.76
CA LEU A 32 5.27 -1.31 29.12
C LEU A 32 3.88 -0.68 29.00
N PRO A 33 3.77 0.65 29.19
CA PRO A 33 2.50 1.34 29.04
C PRO A 33 2.01 1.32 27.58
N THR A 34 0.70 1.45 27.41
CA THR A 34 0.11 1.71 26.09
C THR A 34 0.41 3.15 25.67
N ILE A 35 0.73 3.33 24.40
CA ILE A 35 1.16 4.60 23.80
C ILE A 35 -0.01 5.21 23.02
N ASP A 36 -0.32 6.47 23.29
CA ASP A 36 -1.10 7.29 22.36
C ASP A 36 -0.12 8.12 21.52
N ALA A 37 -0.02 7.80 20.23
CA ALA A 37 0.94 8.47 19.36
C ALA A 37 0.61 9.94 19.07
N THR A 38 -0.60 10.41 19.46
CA THR A 38 -1.00 11.82 19.35
C THR A 38 -0.44 12.68 20.48
N THR A 39 0.06 12.07 21.56
CA THR A 39 0.61 12.75 22.73
C THR A 39 1.99 12.22 23.10
N LEU A 40 2.85 12.02 22.09
CA LEU A 40 4.22 11.56 22.31
C LEU A 40 5.11 12.66 22.88
N PRO A 41 6.06 12.31 23.76
CA PRO A 41 7.03 13.26 24.27
C PRO A 41 8.07 13.59 23.18
N ALA A 42 8.78 14.72 23.34
CA ALA A 42 9.60 15.32 22.28
C ALA A 42 10.78 14.43 21.85
N GLU A 43 11.31 13.60 22.75
CA GLU A 43 12.37 12.63 22.48
C GLU A 43 11.98 11.59 21.43
N ASN A 44 10.69 11.27 21.31
CA ASN A 44 10.18 10.38 20.28
C ASN A 44 10.08 11.04 18.90
N LYS A 45 10.39 12.35 18.81
CA LYS A 45 10.38 13.15 17.57
C LYS A 45 9.13 12.88 16.71
N PRO A 46 7.91 12.95 17.28
CA PRO A 46 6.69 12.73 16.52
C PRO A 46 6.56 13.80 15.43
N MET A 47 6.07 13.39 14.26
CA MET A 47 5.75 14.29 13.17
C MET A 47 4.62 13.71 12.32
N THR A 48 3.86 14.60 11.68
CA THR A 48 3.03 14.24 10.54
C THR A 48 3.89 14.35 9.28
N MET A 49 3.91 13.30 8.47
CA MET A 49 4.55 13.31 7.16
C MET A 49 3.65 14.00 6.13
N PHE A 50 4.28 14.57 5.11
CA PHE A 50 3.63 15.23 3.98
C PHE A 50 2.75 16.43 4.40
N GLU A 51 3.19 17.17 5.43
CA GLU A 51 2.55 18.44 5.80
C GLU A 51 2.62 19.45 4.65
N ASP A 52 1.64 20.34 4.61
CA ASP A 52 1.46 21.31 3.51
C ASP A 52 2.68 22.24 3.34
N ASP A 53 3.45 22.48 4.41
CA ASP A 53 4.67 23.28 4.44
C ASP A 53 5.96 22.44 4.43
N GLU A 54 5.85 21.10 4.31
CA GLU A 54 7.02 20.23 4.19
C GLU A 54 7.71 20.44 2.84
N SER A 55 9.04 20.58 2.84
CA SER A 55 9.81 20.64 1.60
C SER A 55 9.56 19.39 0.74
N PRO A 56 9.19 19.52 -0.55
CA PRO A 56 9.04 18.38 -1.46
C PRO A 56 10.29 17.52 -1.56
N SER A 57 11.49 18.07 -1.33
CA SER A 57 12.74 17.29 -1.32
C SER A 57 12.73 16.12 -0.35
N LYS A 58 12.02 16.23 0.80
CA LYS A 58 11.87 15.11 1.74
C LYS A 58 11.01 14.00 1.15
N MET A 59 9.90 14.35 0.50
CA MET A 59 9.03 13.42 -0.23
C MET A 59 9.79 12.67 -1.33
N TYR A 60 10.73 13.33 -2.01
CA TYR A 60 11.57 12.72 -3.05
C TYR A 60 12.76 11.92 -2.50
N ASP A 61 13.09 12.01 -1.21
CA ASP A 61 14.15 11.23 -0.59
C ASP A 61 13.72 9.77 -0.47
N LYS A 62 14.20 8.94 -1.40
CA LYS A 62 13.92 7.50 -1.50
C LYS A 62 14.46 6.70 -0.32
N THR A 63 15.34 7.26 0.50
CA THR A 63 15.83 6.63 1.73
C THR A 63 14.95 6.96 2.93
N ASP A 64 14.14 8.02 2.82
CA ASP A 64 13.30 8.55 3.90
C ASP A 64 11.80 8.30 3.69
N ARG A 65 11.26 8.62 2.51
CA ARG A 65 9.83 8.53 2.18
C ARG A 65 9.59 7.43 1.14
N TRP A 66 9.25 6.25 1.65
CA TRP A 66 8.90 5.07 0.86
C TRP A 66 8.05 4.13 1.72
N PHE A 67 7.24 3.32 1.07
CA PHE A 67 6.51 2.23 1.74
C PHE A 67 6.21 1.11 0.76
N ARG A 68 5.94 -0.09 1.26
CA ARG A 68 5.31 -1.13 0.45
C ARG A 68 3.81 -1.04 0.61
N VAL A 69 3.05 -1.20 -0.46
CA VAL A 69 1.59 -1.02 -0.44
C VAL A 69 0.86 -2.00 0.50
N ASN A 70 1.44 -3.17 0.77
CA ASN A 70 0.96 -4.14 1.76
C ASN A 70 1.48 -3.90 3.18
N GLU A 71 2.38 -2.93 3.37
CA GLU A 71 2.92 -2.51 4.67
C GLU A 71 2.78 -0.99 4.88
N PRO A 72 1.56 -0.39 4.82
CA PRO A 72 1.41 1.05 5.05
C PRO A 72 1.86 1.49 6.44
N LEU A 73 1.73 0.61 7.45
CA LEU A 73 2.34 0.81 8.76
C LEU A 73 3.67 0.05 8.81
N GLN A 74 4.77 0.77 8.99
CA GLN A 74 6.12 0.24 8.99
C GLN A 74 6.79 0.39 10.34
N VAL A 75 7.61 -0.60 10.69
CA VAL A 75 8.52 -0.58 11.84
C VAL A 75 9.91 -0.91 11.34
N ILE A 76 10.80 0.07 11.35
CA ILE A 76 12.15 -0.04 10.78
C ILE A 76 13.17 0.17 11.91
N GLN A 77 14.04 -0.81 12.14
CA GLN A 77 15.16 -0.64 13.05
C GLN A 77 16.08 0.49 12.55
N LYS A 78 16.43 1.41 13.46
CA LYS A 78 17.37 2.50 13.24
C LYS A 78 18.54 2.35 14.22
N GLY A 79 19.72 2.06 13.69
CA GLY A 79 20.90 1.81 14.51
C GLY A 79 20.73 0.57 15.40
N LYS A 80 21.31 0.62 16.61
CA LYS A 80 21.37 -0.53 17.52
C LYS A 80 20.23 -0.60 18.51
N ASP A 81 19.54 0.50 18.77
CA ASP A 81 18.69 0.65 19.96
C ASP A 81 17.37 1.35 19.69
N SER A 82 17.05 1.67 18.44
CA SER A 82 15.89 2.48 18.11
C SER A 82 15.10 1.90 16.94
N VAL A 83 13.82 2.25 16.86
CA VAL A 83 12.95 1.99 15.72
C VAL A 83 12.32 3.28 15.23
N GLN A 84 12.09 3.37 13.92
CA GLN A 84 11.19 4.32 13.30
C GLN A 84 9.86 3.62 13.05
N ILE A 85 8.77 4.25 13.49
CA ILE A 85 7.39 3.83 13.18
C ILE A 85 6.83 4.85 12.20
N SER A 86 6.26 4.40 11.08
CA SER A 86 5.70 5.28 10.05
C SER A 86 4.40 4.71 9.50
N LEU A 87 3.35 5.53 9.44
CA LEU A 87 2.06 5.17 8.84
C LEU A 87 1.85 5.99 7.57
N TYR A 88 1.77 5.33 6.41
CA TYR A 88 1.44 5.94 5.12
C TYR A 88 -0.05 5.71 4.85
N SER A 89 -0.90 6.49 5.52
CA SER A 89 -2.35 6.38 5.39
C SER A 89 -3.02 7.72 5.71
N PRO A 90 -4.06 8.12 4.96
CA PRO A 90 -4.87 9.31 5.27
C PRO A 90 -5.76 9.15 6.50
N VAL A 91 -5.92 7.92 7.00
CA VAL A 91 -6.68 7.61 8.20
C VAL A 91 -5.75 6.93 9.20
N GLY A 92 -5.83 7.35 10.47
CA GLY A 92 -5.06 6.75 11.55
C GLY A 92 -5.50 5.32 11.87
N LEU A 93 -4.73 4.63 12.72
CA LEU A 93 -5.03 3.29 13.19
C LEU A 93 -5.21 3.28 14.71
N THR A 94 -6.00 2.34 15.20
CA THR A 94 -6.22 2.10 16.63
C THR A 94 -5.77 0.70 17.04
N ASN A 95 -5.58 0.49 18.36
CA ASN A 95 -5.30 -0.82 18.95
C ASN A 95 -4.16 -1.61 18.26
N VAL A 96 -3.06 -0.94 17.95
CA VAL A 96 -1.93 -1.55 17.23
C VAL A 96 -0.95 -2.18 18.21
N LYS A 97 -0.69 -3.48 18.05
CA LYS A 97 0.37 -4.21 18.75
C LYS A 97 1.54 -4.44 17.80
N ILE A 98 2.73 -4.03 18.22
CA ILE A 98 3.98 -4.39 17.55
C ILE A 98 4.62 -5.51 18.36
N TYR A 99 4.80 -6.65 17.73
CA TYR A 99 5.52 -7.78 18.30
C TYR A 99 6.97 -7.76 17.87
N ALA A 100 7.85 -8.20 18.77
CA ALA A 100 9.24 -8.52 18.48
C ALA A 100 9.48 -10.03 18.54
N LYS A 101 10.37 -10.54 17.70
CA LYS A 101 10.92 -11.90 17.76
C LYS A 101 12.44 -11.84 17.76
N LEU A 102 13.05 -12.59 18.69
CA LEU A 102 14.50 -12.74 18.80
C LEU A 102 14.95 -14.02 18.07
N PRO A 103 16.18 -14.08 17.51
CA PRO A 103 16.65 -15.21 16.70
C PRO A 103 16.63 -16.56 17.43
N ASN A 104 16.96 -16.55 18.72
CA ASN A 104 17.06 -17.76 19.54
C ASN A 104 15.83 -17.95 20.44
N TYR A 105 14.71 -17.31 20.11
CA TYR A 105 13.46 -17.40 20.87
C TYR A 105 12.28 -17.59 19.92
N ASP A 106 11.64 -18.76 20.00
CA ASP A 106 10.65 -19.17 18.98
C ASP A 106 9.38 -18.32 19.00
N LYS A 107 8.98 -17.85 20.19
CA LYS A 107 7.77 -17.05 20.41
C LYS A 107 8.04 -15.57 20.18
N ARG A 108 7.03 -14.84 19.72
CA ARG A 108 7.07 -13.37 19.70
C ARG A 108 6.33 -12.79 20.90
N PHE A 109 6.69 -11.56 21.26
CA PHE A 109 6.12 -10.83 22.39
C PHE A 109 5.83 -9.38 22.00
N VAL A 110 4.82 -8.79 22.63
CA VAL A 110 4.40 -7.41 22.37
C VAL A 110 5.45 -6.45 22.92
N ILE A 111 6.17 -5.76 22.04
CA ILE A 111 7.21 -4.79 22.42
C ILE A 111 6.66 -3.35 22.47
N TYR A 112 5.60 -3.06 21.72
CA TYR A 112 4.85 -1.80 21.83
C TYR A 112 3.35 -2.07 21.68
N SER A 113 2.55 -1.35 22.45
CA SER A 113 1.10 -1.26 22.26
C SER A 113 0.73 0.20 22.02
N PHE A 114 0.04 0.49 20.92
CA PHE A 114 -0.47 1.81 20.60
C PHE A 114 -2.00 1.80 20.67
N SER A 115 -2.58 2.67 21.50
CA SER A 115 -4.04 2.91 21.47
C SER A 115 -4.44 3.62 20.17
N LYS A 116 -3.59 4.54 19.70
CA LYS A 116 -3.82 5.36 18.51
C LYS A 116 -2.52 5.71 17.79
N ILE A 117 -2.53 5.64 16.47
CA ILE A 117 -1.51 6.14 15.55
C ILE A 117 -2.19 7.11 14.57
N PRO A 118 -1.86 8.42 14.54
CA PRO A 118 -2.54 9.37 13.66
C PRO A 118 -2.21 9.14 12.18
N ALA A 119 -3.00 9.73 11.29
CA ALA A 119 -2.75 9.70 9.85
C ALA A 119 -1.37 10.27 9.50
N PHE A 120 -0.73 9.71 8.48
CA PHE A 120 0.62 10.09 8.04
C PHE A 120 1.69 10.18 9.15
N HIS A 121 1.51 9.46 10.26
CA HIS A 121 2.39 9.56 11.43
C HIS A 121 3.81 9.08 11.18
N ARG A 122 4.79 9.72 11.82
CA ARG A 122 6.12 9.18 12.05
C ARG A 122 6.63 9.50 13.45
N SER A 123 7.30 8.53 14.07
CA SER A 123 7.98 8.72 15.34
C SER A 123 9.15 7.75 15.50
N PHE A 124 10.03 8.03 16.45
CA PHE A 124 11.20 7.24 16.78
C PHE A 124 11.09 6.76 18.22
N HIS A 125 11.38 5.50 18.49
CA HIS A 125 11.24 4.89 19.81
C HIS A 125 12.50 4.12 20.16
N LYS A 126 12.98 4.27 21.39
CA LYS A 126 14.02 3.39 21.92
C LYS A 126 13.43 1.99 22.07
N ILE A 127 14.16 0.97 21.60
CA ILE A 127 13.83 -0.44 21.79
C ILE A 127 13.93 -0.73 23.28
N PRO A 128 12.83 -1.04 23.98
CA PRO A 128 12.82 -1.14 25.45
C PRO A 128 13.81 -2.18 26.00
N LEU A 129 14.04 -3.26 25.24
CA LEU A 129 15.02 -4.32 25.57
C LEU A 129 16.46 -3.80 25.68
N THR A 130 16.77 -2.65 25.08
CA THR A 130 18.12 -2.05 25.14
C THR A 130 18.32 -1.12 26.32
N ASP A 131 17.25 -0.80 27.04
CA ASP A 131 17.27 0.12 28.15
C ASP A 131 17.45 -0.63 29.46
N GLN A 132 16.53 -1.56 29.73
CA GLN A 132 16.46 -2.31 30.98
C GLN A 132 15.75 -3.65 30.80
N LYS A 133 15.78 -4.46 31.86
CA LYS A 133 14.94 -5.65 32.01
C LYS A 133 13.47 -5.26 32.10
N ASN A 134 12.60 -5.91 31.34
CA ASN A 134 11.14 -5.68 31.38
C ASN A 134 10.37 -6.99 31.25
N ASP A 135 9.08 -6.93 31.56
CA ASP A 135 8.12 -8.01 31.32
C ASP A 135 7.29 -7.71 30.08
N TYR A 136 6.99 -8.75 29.30
CA TYR A 136 6.28 -8.66 28.04
C TYR A 136 5.18 -9.71 27.95
N LEU A 137 4.15 -9.43 27.16
CA LEU A 137 3.11 -10.41 26.83
C LEU A 137 3.51 -11.18 25.58
N LEU A 138 3.57 -12.50 25.70
CA LEU A 138 3.67 -13.40 24.56
C LEU A 138 2.39 -13.36 23.73
N GLU A 139 2.47 -13.80 22.48
CA GLU A 139 1.29 -13.98 21.62
C GLU A 139 0.23 -14.92 22.21
N THR A 140 0.61 -15.80 23.15
CA THR A 140 -0.30 -16.68 23.88
C THR A 140 -0.94 -16.01 25.11
N GLY A 141 -0.64 -14.74 25.39
CA GLY A 141 -1.11 -13.99 26.56
C GLY A 141 -0.30 -14.19 27.84
N ASN A 142 0.65 -15.14 27.87
CA ASN A 142 1.50 -15.39 29.04
C ASN A 142 2.61 -14.34 29.17
N ALA A 143 3.05 -14.08 30.40
CA ALA A 143 4.18 -13.19 30.66
C ALA A 143 5.52 -13.84 30.28
N VAL A 144 6.47 -13.04 29.81
CA VAL A 144 7.88 -13.39 29.68
C VAL A 144 8.74 -12.23 30.18
N THR A 145 9.76 -12.54 30.97
CA THR A 145 10.76 -11.57 31.40
C THR A 145 11.98 -11.67 30.48
N ILE A 146 12.43 -10.54 29.94
CA ILE A 146 13.62 -10.49 29.09
C ILE A 146 14.62 -9.51 29.70
N ASP A 147 15.84 -9.98 29.92
CA ASP A 147 16.94 -9.15 30.41
C ASP A 147 17.39 -8.11 29.37
N LYS A 148 18.10 -7.08 29.83
CA LYS A 148 18.66 -6.04 28.96
C LYS A 148 19.60 -6.66 27.92
N ILE A 149 19.47 -6.21 26.68
CA ILE A 149 20.32 -6.56 25.55
C ILE A 149 21.19 -5.34 25.17
N GLU A 150 22.50 -5.54 25.01
CA GLU A 150 23.46 -4.49 24.62
C GLU A 150 23.38 -4.15 23.11
N GLY A 151 22.18 -3.75 22.68
CA GLY A 151 21.88 -3.35 21.30
C GLY A 151 21.74 -4.52 20.32
N PHE A 152 21.19 -4.20 19.15
CA PHE A 152 20.90 -5.15 18.08
C PHE A 152 21.72 -4.83 16.83
N SER A 153 22.27 -5.85 16.17
CA SER A 153 22.65 -5.73 14.77
C SER A 153 21.40 -5.72 13.88
N SER A 154 21.54 -5.24 12.63
CA SER A 154 20.43 -5.23 11.67
C SER A 154 19.90 -6.65 11.45
N GLY A 155 18.60 -6.86 11.66
CA GLY A 155 17.93 -8.15 11.47
C GLY A 155 18.03 -9.12 12.66
N ALA A 156 18.71 -8.73 13.75
CA ALA A 156 18.76 -9.51 14.98
C ALA A 156 17.49 -9.37 15.85
N ILE A 157 16.55 -8.53 15.44
CA ILE A 157 15.21 -8.43 16.00
C ILE A 157 14.24 -8.27 14.83
N GLN A 158 13.20 -9.09 14.79
CA GLN A 158 12.16 -9.04 13.77
C GLN A 158 10.90 -8.44 14.35
N PHE A 159 10.26 -7.55 13.60
CA PHE A 159 9.00 -6.93 14.00
C PHE A 159 7.84 -7.47 13.18
N SER A 160 6.69 -7.67 13.83
CA SER A 160 5.41 -7.95 13.15
C SER A 160 4.31 -7.13 13.82
N ILE A 161 3.23 -6.86 13.09
CA ILE A 161 2.20 -5.92 13.53
C ILE A 161 0.85 -6.63 13.50
N GLU A 162 0.06 -6.41 14.54
CA GLU A 162 -1.34 -6.80 14.59
C GLU A 162 -2.19 -5.64 15.10
N SER A 163 -3.44 -5.59 14.67
CA SER A 163 -4.44 -4.65 15.15
C SER A 163 -5.81 -5.21 14.79
N ASP A 164 -6.82 -5.00 15.63
CA ASP A 164 -8.22 -5.31 15.32
C ASP A 164 -8.92 -4.19 14.54
N ASP A 165 -8.21 -3.10 14.24
CA ASP A 165 -8.71 -1.97 13.47
C ASP A 165 -9.19 -2.43 12.08
N PRO A 166 -10.44 -2.13 11.68
CA PRO A 166 -11.00 -2.54 10.40
C PRO A 166 -10.15 -2.11 9.19
N LEU A 167 -9.52 -0.93 9.25
CA LEU A 167 -8.64 -0.45 8.18
C LEU A 167 -7.36 -1.28 8.11
N PHE A 168 -6.76 -1.63 9.25
CA PHE A 168 -5.59 -2.50 9.28
C PHE A 168 -5.92 -3.90 8.73
N GLN A 169 -7.11 -4.43 8.99
CA GLN A 169 -7.55 -5.69 8.38
C GLN A 169 -7.68 -5.58 6.86
N LYS A 170 -8.05 -4.42 6.31
CA LYS A 170 -8.01 -4.19 4.85
C LYS A 170 -6.58 -4.16 4.32
N PHE A 171 -5.63 -3.52 5.01
CA PHE A 171 -4.22 -3.49 4.59
C PHE A 171 -3.64 -4.90 4.47
N LYS A 172 -3.92 -5.78 5.43
CA LYS A 172 -3.48 -7.19 5.40
C LYS A 172 -3.98 -7.99 4.19
N LYS A 173 -5.05 -7.54 3.53
CA LYS A 173 -5.60 -8.21 2.34
C LYS A 173 -4.86 -7.84 1.06
N ILE A 174 -4.06 -6.76 1.09
CA ILE A 174 -3.26 -6.33 -0.06
C ILE A 174 -2.14 -7.36 -0.32
N LYS A 175 -2.17 -7.97 -1.50
CA LYS A 175 -1.21 -8.97 -1.97
C LYS A 175 -0.02 -8.36 -2.71
N SER A 176 -0.22 -7.18 -3.31
CA SER A 176 0.86 -6.47 -4.02
C SER A 176 1.97 -6.08 -3.05
N ASN A 177 3.23 -6.37 -3.40
CA ASN A 177 4.38 -5.99 -2.58
C ASN A 177 5.18 -4.82 -3.20
N HIS A 178 4.55 -4.05 -4.10
CA HIS A 178 5.24 -2.95 -4.80
C HIS A 178 5.80 -1.93 -3.80
N LEU A 179 7.03 -1.51 -4.05
CA LEU A 179 7.68 -0.41 -3.32
C LEU A 179 7.27 0.92 -3.95
N VAL A 180 6.58 1.77 -3.21
CA VAL A 180 6.14 3.09 -3.67
C VAL A 180 7.16 4.14 -3.29
N GLN A 181 7.56 4.94 -4.28
CA GLN A 181 8.45 6.09 -4.11
C GLN A 181 7.99 7.24 -5.01
N PHE A 182 8.38 8.47 -4.65
CA PHE A 182 8.23 9.65 -5.50
C PHE A 182 9.57 9.97 -6.17
N HIS A 183 9.54 10.53 -7.36
CA HIS A 183 10.75 10.80 -8.13
C HIS A 183 10.71 12.17 -8.80
N ASP A 184 11.72 12.99 -8.52
CA ASP A 184 11.85 14.36 -9.03
C ASP A 184 12.57 14.45 -10.39
N GLY A 185 13.48 13.53 -10.68
CA GLY A 185 14.19 13.45 -11.95
C GLY A 185 13.32 13.57 -13.21
N TYR A 186 12.05 13.11 -13.19
CA TYR A 186 11.15 13.29 -14.34
C TYR A 186 10.86 14.77 -14.63
N HIS A 187 10.45 15.56 -13.62
CA HIS A 187 10.15 16.98 -13.82
C HIS A 187 11.41 17.86 -13.84
N ILE A 188 12.53 17.40 -13.29
CA ILE A 188 13.83 18.07 -13.43
C ILE A 188 14.33 17.96 -14.88
N ASN A 189 14.22 16.77 -15.49
CA ASN A 189 14.77 16.51 -16.81
C ASN A 189 13.84 16.90 -17.96
N GLU A 190 12.52 16.79 -17.77
CA GLU A 190 11.50 17.07 -18.79
C GLU A 190 10.37 17.94 -18.21
N LEU A 191 10.72 19.12 -17.68
CA LEU A 191 9.76 20.07 -17.13
C LEU A 191 8.69 20.46 -18.18
N GLY A 192 7.43 20.50 -17.74
CA GLY A 192 6.26 20.76 -18.59
C GLY A 192 5.59 19.46 -19.02
N LYS A 193 6.35 18.48 -19.50
CA LYS A 193 5.84 17.11 -19.68
C LYS A 193 5.49 16.49 -18.33
N PHE A 194 6.42 16.57 -17.39
CA PHE A 194 6.19 16.26 -15.97
C PHE A 194 6.19 17.54 -15.14
N LEU A 195 5.40 17.53 -14.08
CA LEU A 195 5.32 18.63 -13.13
C LEU A 195 5.80 18.20 -11.75
N PRO A 196 6.34 19.14 -10.94
CA PRO A 196 6.69 18.87 -9.56
C PRO A 196 5.44 18.44 -8.77
N MET A 197 5.52 17.30 -8.10
CA MET A 197 4.59 16.95 -7.03
C MET A 197 4.92 17.73 -5.76
N ASN A 198 3.93 17.86 -4.90
CA ASN A 198 4.07 18.43 -3.56
C ASN A 198 3.46 17.46 -2.52
N PRO A 199 3.69 17.70 -1.22
CA PRO A 199 3.16 16.85 -0.16
C PRO A 199 1.65 16.58 -0.21
N VAL A 200 0.85 17.59 -0.58
CA VAL A 200 -0.62 17.46 -0.69
C VAL A 200 -0.98 16.42 -1.76
N LEU A 201 -0.35 16.49 -2.94
CA LEU A 201 -0.55 15.52 -4.01
C LEU A 201 0.01 14.13 -3.69
N ALA A 202 1.10 14.05 -2.91
CA ALA A 202 1.60 12.76 -2.44
C ALA A 202 0.62 12.05 -1.51
N LYS A 203 -0.08 12.77 -0.63
CA LYS A 203 -1.14 12.18 0.22
C LYS A 203 -2.24 11.55 -0.62
N GLU A 204 -2.68 12.21 -1.69
CA GLU A 204 -3.65 11.66 -2.65
C GLU A 204 -3.07 10.44 -3.39
N ALA A 205 -1.84 10.52 -3.89
CA ALA A 205 -1.18 9.44 -4.59
C ALA A 205 -1.03 8.17 -3.71
N ILE A 206 -0.63 8.34 -2.44
CA ILE A 206 -0.55 7.25 -1.45
C ILE A 206 -1.93 6.61 -1.23
N THR A 207 -2.96 7.43 -1.10
CA THR A 207 -4.34 6.98 -0.90
C THR A 207 -4.84 6.16 -2.11
N MET A 208 -4.64 6.70 -3.31
CA MET A 208 -5.01 6.06 -4.57
C MET A 208 -4.30 4.72 -4.76
N ILE A 209 -2.97 4.66 -4.55
CA ILE A 209 -2.22 3.42 -4.80
C ILE A 209 -2.58 2.31 -3.80
N ILE A 210 -2.87 2.66 -2.54
CA ILE A 210 -3.35 1.67 -1.55
C ILE A 210 -4.72 1.10 -1.96
N ASN A 211 -5.66 1.97 -2.35
CA ASN A 211 -6.97 1.52 -2.84
C ASN A 211 -6.84 0.66 -4.11
N TYR A 212 -6.01 1.08 -5.06
CA TYR A 212 -5.76 0.37 -6.30
C TYR A 212 -5.16 -1.02 -6.02
N SER A 213 -4.14 -1.11 -5.17
CA SER A 213 -3.53 -2.38 -4.78
C SER A 213 -4.50 -3.29 -4.02
N TYR A 214 -5.42 -2.74 -3.21
CA TYR A 214 -6.50 -3.51 -2.61
C TYR A 214 -7.45 -4.08 -3.67
N ALA A 215 -7.88 -3.27 -4.63
CA ALA A 215 -8.75 -3.71 -5.73
C ALA A 215 -8.11 -4.84 -6.54
N LEU A 216 -6.82 -4.72 -6.92
CA LEU A 216 -6.10 -5.79 -7.63
C LEU A 216 -5.99 -7.08 -6.82
N SER A 217 -5.94 -6.97 -5.50
CA SER A 217 -5.80 -8.12 -4.60
C SER A 217 -7.12 -8.87 -4.39
N HIS A 218 -8.25 -8.24 -4.72
CA HIS A 218 -9.60 -8.72 -4.44
C HIS A 218 -9.91 -10.06 -5.12
N PRO A 219 -10.56 -11.03 -4.45
CA PRO A 219 -10.91 -12.31 -5.03
C PRO A 219 -11.79 -12.20 -6.28
N LEU A 220 -12.78 -11.29 -6.27
CA LEU A 220 -13.58 -10.99 -7.46
C LEU A 220 -12.75 -10.42 -8.62
N TYR A 221 -11.78 -9.55 -8.34
CA TYR A 221 -10.89 -9.05 -9.38
C TYR A 221 -10.05 -10.18 -9.96
N TYR A 222 -9.41 -10.99 -9.12
CA TYR A 222 -8.65 -12.17 -9.54
C TYR A 222 -9.51 -13.11 -10.42
N SER A 223 -10.71 -13.46 -9.96
CA SER A 223 -11.62 -14.33 -10.70
C SER A 223 -12.04 -13.72 -12.04
N THR A 224 -12.26 -12.41 -12.08
CA THR A 224 -12.65 -11.70 -13.31
C THR A 224 -11.46 -11.62 -14.27
N PHE A 225 -10.27 -11.28 -13.78
CA PHE A 225 -9.05 -11.19 -14.57
C PHE A 225 -8.69 -12.55 -15.20
N THR A 226 -8.78 -13.64 -14.45
CA THR A 226 -8.50 -15.00 -14.94
C THR A 226 -9.60 -15.60 -15.82
N ASN A 227 -10.78 -14.97 -15.87
CA ASN A 227 -11.92 -15.37 -16.70
C ASN A 227 -12.47 -14.16 -17.48
N PHE A 228 -11.57 -13.39 -18.11
CA PHE A 228 -11.93 -12.12 -18.74
C PHE A 228 -12.89 -12.28 -19.92
N ASP A 229 -12.88 -13.43 -20.59
CA ASP A 229 -13.87 -13.82 -21.60
C ASP A 229 -15.31 -13.79 -21.06
N LYS A 230 -15.52 -14.27 -19.82
CA LYS A 230 -16.84 -14.19 -19.17
C LYS A 230 -17.20 -12.76 -18.83
N TYR A 231 -16.24 -11.97 -18.36
CA TYR A 231 -16.45 -10.55 -18.10
C TYR A 231 -16.92 -9.82 -19.37
N LYS A 232 -16.31 -10.11 -20.53
CA LYS A 232 -16.72 -9.52 -21.81
C LYS A 232 -18.17 -9.84 -22.17
N GLN A 233 -18.61 -11.08 -21.94
CA GLN A 233 -20.02 -11.48 -22.13
C GLN A 233 -20.94 -10.72 -21.17
N GLU A 234 -20.58 -10.63 -19.89
CA GLU A 234 -21.34 -9.93 -18.86
C GLU A 234 -21.43 -8.42 -19.13
N GLN A 235 -20.32 -7.82 -19.58
CA GLN A 235 -20.26 -6.41 -19.97
C GLN A 235 -21.18 -6.10 -21.14
N ALA A 236 -21.13 -6.93 -22.19
CA ALA A 236 -21.99 -6.77 -23.37
C ALA A 236 -23.48 -6.95 -23.00
N ALA A 237 -23.79 -7.96 -22.19
CA ALA A 237 -25.15 -8.20 -21.70
C ALA A 237 -25.68 -7.03 -20.85
N ALA A 238 -24.86 -6.49 -19.94
CA ALA A 238 -25.21 -5.34 -19.12
C ALA A 238 -25.43 -4.07 -19.95
N ALA A 239 -24.69 -3.91 -21.05
CA ALA A 239 -24.83 -2.80 -21.99
C ALA A 239 -25.99 -2.98 -22.99
N GLY A 240 -26.57 -4.18 -23.11
CA GLY A 240 -27.56 -4.50 -24.14
C GLY A 240 -26.97 -4.52 -25.56
N THR A 241 -25.67 -4.79 -25.69
CA THR A 241 -24.94 -4.78 -26.97
C THR A 241 -24.34 -6.16 -27.27
N GLY A 242 -23.84 -6.35 -28.50
CA GLY A 242 -22.92 -7.45 -28.80
C GLY A 242 -21.56 -7.25 -28.12
N ILE A 243 -20.76 -8.32 -28.07
CA ILE A 243 -19.35 -8.21 -27.65
C ILE A 243 -18.60 -7.40 -28.72
N ASN A 244 -17.86 -6.38 -28.30
CA ASN A 244 -16.99 -5.58 -29.15
C ASN A 244 -15.51 -5.86 -28.80
N GLY A 245 -14.64 -5.87 -29.81
CA GLY A 245 -13.20 -6.03 -29.69
C GLY A 245 -12.76 -7.40 -29.18
N ALA A 246 -11.63 -7.44 -28.47
CA ALA A 246 -11.00 -8.69 -28.04
C ALA A 246 -11.89 -9.52 -27.10
N LEU A 247 -11.95 -10.83 -27.35
CA LEU A 247 -12.74 -11.77 -26.54
C LEU A 247 -12.03 -12.18 -25.24
N ASN A 248 -10.71 -12.03 -25.17
CA ASN A 248 -9.89 -12.34 -24.00
C ASN A 248 -8.61 -11.47 -23.96
N TRP A 249 -7.72 -11.68 -22.99
CA TRP A 249 -6.41 -11.02 -22.94
C TRP A 249 -5.50 -11.46 -24.09
N HIS A 250 -4.84 -10.51 -24.75
CA HIS A 250 -3.87 -10.77 -25.81
C HIS A 250 -2.68 -9.80 -25.76
N GLY A 251 -1.61 -10.13 -26.47
CA GLY A 251 -0.35 -9.34 -26.49
C GLY A 251 -0.05 -8.57 -27.77
N ASN A 252 -0.79 -8.83 -28.86
CA ASN A 252 -0.54 -8.30 -30.20
C ASN A 252 -1.55 -7.23 -30.64
N ALA A 253 -1.06 -6.21 -31.37
CA ALA A 253 -1.81 -4.99 -31.70
C ALA A 253 -2.90 -5.20 -32.76
N ASP A 254 -2.70 -6.21 -33.62
CA ASP A 254 -3.50 -6.37 -34.82
C ASP A 254 -4.30 -7.66 -34.80
N ASP A 255 -5.56 -7.46 -35.14
CA ASP A 255 -6.51 -8.44 -35.61
C ASP A 255 -6.23 -8.74 -37.10
N VAL A 256 -5.47 -9.79 -37.39
CA VAL A 256 -5.42 -10.34 -38.75
C VAL A 256 -6.56 -11.35 -38.85
N ASP A 257 -7.61 -10.99 -39.57
CA ASP A 257 -8.74 -11.87 -39.93
C ASP A 257 -9.62 -12.39 -38.77
N GLY A 258 -9.71 -11.67 -37.65
CA GLY A 258 -10.51 -12.03 -36.47
C GLY A 258 -9.75 -12.80 -35.38
N VAL A 259 -8.41 -12.92 -35.47
CA VAL A 259 -7.60 -13.82 -34.65
C VAL A 259 -6.52 -13.08 -33.86
N TYR A 260 -6.86 -12.69 -32.62
CA TYR A 260 -5.87 -12.28 -31.62
C TYR A 260 -5.03 -13.48 -31.17
N ASP A 261 -3.76 -13.23 -30.80
CA ASP A 261 -2.94 -14.20 -30.06
C ASP A 261 -3.31 -14.13 -28.58
N TYR A 262 -4.43 -14.78 -28.24
CA TYR A 262 -4.93 -14.81 -26.88
C TYR A 262 -4.00 -15.61 -25.97
N TYR A 263 -3.73 -15.05 -24.80
CA TYR A 263 -2.95 -15.74 -23.78
C TYR A 263 -3.66 -17.00 -23.29
N SER A 264 -2.87 -18.05 -23.06
CA SER A 264 -3.31 -19.23 -22.33
C SER A 264 -3.69 -18.88 -20.89
N LYS A 265 -4.45 -19.76 -20.22
CA LYS A 265 -4.82 -19.55 -18.81
C LYS A 265 -3.60 -19.45 -17.90
N GLU A 266 -2.57 -20.25 -18.17
CA GLU A 266 -1.31 -20.26 -17.43
C GLU A 266 -0.55 -18.95 -17.60
N GLU A 267 -0.60 -18.34 -18.78
CA GLU A 267 -0.01 -17.02 -19.03
C GLU A 267 -0.80 -15.92 -18.33
N ILE A 268 -2.14 -15.93 -18.42
CA ILE A 268 -3.01 -14.97 -17.72
C ILE A 268 -2.76 -15.01 -16.20
N GLU A 269 -2.65 -16.21 -15.62
CA GLU A 269 -2.33 -16.38 -14.19
C GLU A 269 -0.98 -15.74 -13.85
N LYS A 270 0.06 -16.00 -14.63
CA LYS A 270 1.39 -15.39 -14.43
C LYS A 270 1.33 -13.87 -14.56
N ILE A 271 0.59 -13.36 -15.55
CA ILE A 271 0.41 -11.93 -15.76
C ILE A 271 -0.25 -11.30 -14.53
N TYR A 272 -1.31 -11.90 -13.99
CA TYR A 272 -1.96 -11.41 -12.77
C TYR A 272 -0.97 -11.26 -11.62
N TRP A 273 -0.15 -12.27 -11.37
CA TRP A 273 0.85 -12.20 -10.29
C TRP A 273 1.94 -11.16 -10.55
N ASN A 274 2.27 -10.86 -11.81
CA ASN A 274 3.20 -9.77 -12.16
C ASN A 274 2.65 -8.37 -11.82
N TYR A 275 1.32 -8.17 -11.79
CA TYR A 275 0.71 -6.93 -11.29
C TYR A 275 0.84 -6.75 -9.77
N LEU A 276 1.20 -7.81 -9.05
CA LEU A 276 1.25 -7.86 -7.58
C LEU A 276 2.66 -8.10 -7.05
N ASP A 277 3.70 -7.94 -7.87
CA ASP A 277 5.04 -8.38 -7.52
C ASP A 277 5.72 -7.45 -6.49
N LYS A 278 7.05 -7.34 -6.51
CA LYS A 278 7.83 -6.55 -5.54
C LYS A 278 8.57 -5.37 -6.14
N ARG A 279 8.31 -5.03 -7.42
CA ARG A 279 9.02 -3.97 -8.14
C ARG A 279 8.72 -2.60 -7.56
N THR A 280 9.56 -1.64 -7.92
CA THR A 280 9.41 -0.25 -7.47
C THR A 280 8.52 0.52 -8.45
N VAL A 281 7.51 1.21 -7.93
CA VAL A 281 6.72 2.18 -8.68
C VAL A 281 7.12 3.60 -8.26
N TYR A 282 7.51 4.40 -9.24
CA TYR A 282 7.75 5.83 -9.14
C TYR A 282 6.47 6.55 -9.55
N MET A 283 5.80 7.14 -8.56
CA MET A 283 4.63 7.96 -8.79
C MET A 283 5.07 9.38 -9.17
N ALA A 284 4.50 9.89 -10.25
CA ALA A 284 4.80 11.22 -10.78
C ALA A 284 3.52 11.94 -11.23
N MET A 285 3.63 13.26 -11.42
CA MET A 285 2.58 14.09 -12.00
C MET A 285 2.95 14.55 -13.40
N VAL A 286 2.00 14.46 -14.33
CA VAL A 286 2.15 15.00 -15.69
C VAL A 286 1.56 16.40 -15.80
N GLY A 287 2.17 17.22 -16.66
CA GLY A 287 1.66 18.54 -17.04
C GLY A 287 1.33 18.69 -18.52
N GLY A 288 1.74 17.73 -19.35
CA GLY A 288 1.44 17.72 -20.78
C GLY A 288 0.13 17.02 -21.13
N ASP A 289 -0.06 16.82 -22.43
CA ASP A 289 -1.29 16.29 -23.03
C ASP A 289 -1.56 14.80 -22.74
N SER A 290 -0.55 14.07 -22.25
CA SER A 290 -0.64 12.63 -21.98
C SER A 290 -0.05 12.26 -20.62
N ALA A 291 -0.69 11.29 -19.97
CA ALA A 291 -0.08 10.53 -18.89
C ALA A 291 0.98 9.57 -19.47
N TRP A 292 1.91 9.13 -18.61
CA TRP A 292 3.03 8.26 -19.01
C TRP A 292 3.30 7.17 -17.98
N GLY A 293 3.68 6.00 -18.49
CA GLY A 293 4.11 4.85 -17.71
C GLY A 293 5.21 4.08 -18.42
N GLY A 294 5.81 3.12 -17.71
CA GLY A 294 6.87 2.27 -18.27
C GLY A 294 8.10 2.16 -17.36
N GLY A 295 8.71 0.98 -17.34
CA GLY A 295 9.77 0.69 -16.37
C GLY A 295 9.24 0.87 -14.94
N ASN A 296 9.88 1.73 -14.14
CA ASN A 296 9.37 2.04 -12.79
C ASN A 296 8.29 3.15 -12.78
N LEU A 297 8.05 3.87 -13.88
CA LEU A 297 7.14 5.02 -13.89
C LEU A 297 5.68 4.59 -14.00
N ALA A 298 4.84 5.19 -13.18
CA ALA A 298 3.41 5.37 -13.46
C ALA A 298 3.01 6.79 -13.03
N SER A 299 2.36 7.54 -13.92
CA SER A 299 2.01 8.94 -13.67
C SER A 299 0.55 9.24 -13.93
N GLN A 300 0.11 10.39 -13.43
CA GLN A 300 -1.28 10.83 -13.52
C GLN A 300 -1.34 12.36 -13.52
N TRP A 301 -2.41 12.91 -14.11
CA TRP A 301 -2.73 14.34 -13.99
C TRP A 301 -3.12 14.69 -12.57
N GLU A 302 -2.95 15.96 -12.22
CA GLU A 302 -3.37 16.51 -10.93
C GLU A 302 -4.85 16.18 -10.63
N SER A 303 -5.74 16.32 -11.61
CA SER A 303 -7.16 16.00 -11.47
C SER A 303 -7.44 14.53 -11.15
N GLY A 304 -6.62 13.61 -11.68
CA GLY A 304 -6.73 12.18 -11.38
C GLY A 304 -6.39 11.87 -9.92
N TYR A 305 -5.40 12.56 -9.35
CA TYR A 305 -5.07 12.49 -7.92
C TYR A 305 -6.12 13.19 -7.04
N VAL A 306 -6.59 14.38 -7.41
CA VAL A 306 -7.48 15.17 -6.54
C VAL A 306 -8.93 14.71 -6.61
N THR A 307 -9.38 14.19 -7.75
CA THR A 307 -10.80 13.85 -7.98
C THR A 307 -11.02 12.49 -8.60
N GLY A 308 -10.22 12.08 -9.59
CA GLY A 308 -10.49 10.91 -10.43
C GLY A 308 -10.60 9.61 -9.64
N HIS A 309 -9.62 9.33 -8.77
CA HIS A 309 -9.65 8.08 -7.99
C HIS A 309 -10.80 8.01 -6.97
N TRP A 310 -11.25 9.15 -6.45
CA TRP A 310 -12.40 9.21 -5.53
C TRP A 310 -13.74 8.89 -6.21
N VAL A 311 -13.84 9.12 -7.52
CA VAL A 311 -15.02 8.75 -8.33
C VAL A 311 -14.80 7.49 -9.18
N GLY A 312 -13.65 6.84 -9.01
CA GLY A 312 -13.27 5.60 -9.68
C GLY A 312 -12.87 5.76 -11.14
N ASP A 313 -12.49 6.96 -11.59
CA ASP A 313 -11.95 7.19 -12.93
C ASP A 313 -10.49 6.72 -13.02
N MET A 314 -10.32 5.40 -13.00
CA MET A 314 -9.03 4.70 -12.93
C MET A 314 -8.50 4.23 -14.28
N SER A 315 -9.20 4.53 -15.39
CA SER A 315 -8.83 4.07 -16.74
C SER A 315 -7.39 4.43 -17.10
N VAL A 316 -7.04 5.71 -17.01
CA VAL A 316 -5.70 6.23 -17.35
C VAL A 316 -4.66 5.68 -16.39
N TRP A 317 -4.92 5.69 -15.08
CA TRP A 317 -3.97 5.12 -14.13
C TRP A 317 -3.70 3.65 -14.43
N SER A 318 -4.74 2.88 -14.72
CA SER A 318 -4.62 1.47 -15.09
C SER A 318 -3.84 1.29 -16.39
N HIS A 319 -3.98 2.18 -17.36
CA HIS A 319 -3.18 2.19 -18.59
C HIS A 319 -1.69 2.36 -18.28
N GLU A 320 -1.33 3.44 -17.58
CA GLU A 320 0.07 3.73 -17.25
C GLU A 320 0.69 2.68 -16.33
N TYR A 321 -0.12 2.15 -15.40
CA TYR A 321 0.31 1.06 -14.55
C TYR A 321 0.58 -0.22 -15.35
N SER A 322 -0.16 -0.47 -16.43
CA SER A 322 0.07 -1.63 -17.30
C SER A 322 1.38 -1.50 -18.09
N HIS A 323 1.76 -0.28 -18.49
CA HIS A 323 3.11 0.00 -18.98
C HIS A 323 4.18 -0.25 -17.92
N HIS A 324 3.94 0.13 -16.67
CA HIS A 324 4.81 -0.22 -15.53
C HIS A 324 4.95 -1.75 -15.33
N ILE A 325 3.90 -2.52 -15.63
CA ILE A 325 3.97 -3.99 -15.58
C ILE A 325 4.75 -4.58 -16.76
N GLY A 326 4.84 -3.87 -17.89
CA GLY A 326 5.67 -4.24 -19.05
C GLY A 326 4.87 -4.44 -20.34
N PHE A 327 3.59 -4.06 -20.36
CA PHE A 327 2.75 -4.15 -21.56
C PHE A 327 2.88 -2.90 -22.41
N SER A 328 2.78 -3.04 -23.74
CA SER A 328 2.73 -1.92 -24.67
C SER A 328 1.30 -1.74 -25.20
N HIS A 329 1.07 -0.72 -26.04
CA HIS A 329 -0.21 -0.52 -26.71
C HIS A 329 -0.64 -1.66 -27.65
N SER A 330 0.20 -2.67 -27.86
CA SER A 330 -0.20 -3.89 -28.58
C SER A 330 -1.04 -4.84 -27.74
N SER A 331 -1.25 -4.61 -26.45
CA SER A 331 -2.05 -5.48 -25.60
C SER A 331 -3.25 -4.73 -25.06
N ASN A 332 -4.42 -5.38 -24.99
CA ASN A 332 -5.59 -4.87 -24.26
C ASN A 332 -5.37 -4.75 -22.73
N LEU A 333 -4.20 -5.15 -22.22
CA LEU A 333 -3.75 -4.81 -20.88
C LEU A 333 -3.34 -3.32 -20.80
N ALA A 334 -2.75 -2.75 -21.85
CA ALA A 334 -2.37 -1.33 -21.89
C ALA A 334 -3.06 -0.54 -23.01
N ASN A 335 -4.02 -1.10 -23.75
CA ASN A 335 -4.79 -0.39 -24.78
C ASN A 335 -6.30 -0.50 -24.51
N SER A 336 -7.05 0.57 -24.79
CA SER A 336 -8.51 0.62 -24.62
C SER A 336 -9.27 0.54 -25.95
N GLY A 337 -8.59 0.65 -27.09
CA GLY A 337 -9.21 0.66 -28.42
C GLY A 337 -9.94 -0.64 -28.80
N GLU A 338 -9.67 -1.74 -28.11
CA GLU A 338 -10.11 -3.09 -28.47
C GLU A 338 -11.41 -3.51 -27.73
N GLY A 339 -12.37 -2.58 -27.67
CA GLY A 339 -13.67 -2.83 -27.02
C GLY A 339 -13.60 -2.92 -25.50
N GLY A 340 -12.55 -2.37 -24.89
CA GLY A 340 -12.24 -2.48 -23.46
C GLY A 340 -11.10 -3.46 -23.19
N GLY A 341 -10.75 -3.61 -21.91
CA GLY A 341 -9.52 -4.28 -21.48
C GLY A 341 -9.30 -4.01 -20.01
N GLN A 342 -8.04 -4.01 -19.60
CA GLN A 342 -7.64 -3.76 -18.21
C GLN A 342 -8.15 -2.41 -17.71
N GLN A 343 -8.08 -1.38 -18.56
CA GLN A 343 -8.61 -0.05 -18.28
C GLN A 343 -10.11 -0.07 -17.95
N GLY A 344 -10.91 -0.75 -18.78
CA GLY A 344 -12.37 -0.81 -18.61
C GLY A 344 -12.79 -1.70 -17.44
N MET A 345 -12.29 -2.94 -17.41
CA MET A 345 -12.61 -3.91 -16.37
C MET A 345 -12.24 -3.41 -14.98
N LEU A 346 -11.04 -2.87 -14.82
CA LEU A 346 -10.62 -2.33 -13.52
C LEU A 346 -11.45 -1.10 -13.16
N THR A 347 -11.72 -0.18 -14.10
CA THR A 347 -12.56 1.01 -13.81
C THR A 347 -13.94 0.58 -13.33
N ASP A 348 -14.58 -0.36 -14.02
CA ASP A 348 -15.89 -0.87 -13.63
C ASP A 348 -15.86 -1.56 -12.27
N PHE A 349 -14.82 -2.35 -12.00
CA PHE A 349 -14.65 -3.02 -10.71
C PHE A 349 -14.38 -2.03 -9.56
N TYR A 350 -13.49 -1.06 -9.78
CA TYR A 350 -13.11 -0.07 -8.77
C TYR A 350 -14.30 0.80 -8.39
N LYS A 351 -15.11 1.23 -9.37
CA LYS A 351 -16.39 1.93 -9.13
C LYS A 351 -17.34 1.07 -8.31
N TYR A 352 -17.42 -0.24 -8.60
CA TYR A 352 -18.22 -1.15 -7.80
C TYR A 352 -17.76 -1.23 -6.34
N LEU A 353 -16.44 -1.25 -6.08
CA LEU A 353 -15.92 -1.23 -4.71
C LEU A 353 -16.19 0.10 -3.98
N ILE A 354 -16.19 1.25 -4.67
CA ILE A 354 -16.64 2.52 -4.08
C ILE A 354 -18.13 2.43 -3.70
N TYR A 355 -18.98 1.93 -4.61
CA TYR A 355 -20.42 1.76 -4.36
C TYR A 355 -20.69 0.89 -3.12
N LEU A 356 -19.92 -0.19 -2.96
CA LEU A 356 -20.01 -1.06 -1.78
C LEU A 356 -19.44 -0.42 -0.50
N ASN A 357 -18.72 0.69 -0.59
CA ASN A 357 -17.89 1.23 0.48
C ASN A 357 -16.86 0.20 0.99
N ASP A 358 -16.23 -0.54 0.07
CA ASP A 358 -15.34 -1.66 0.38
C ASP A 358 -13.85 -1.32 0.25
N LEU A 359 -13.49 -0.30 -0.54
CA LEU A 359 -12.10 0.19 -0.59
C LEU A 359 -11.59 0.64 0.80
N PRO A 360 -10.27 0.61 1.05
CA PRO A 360 -9.68 1.19 2.25
C PRO A 360 -10.13 2.64 2.50
N PHE A 361 -10.24 3.44 1.43
CA PHE A 361 -10.63 4.84 1.50
C PHE A 361 -11.67 5.19 0.42
N THR A 362 -12.77 5.81 0.80
CA THR A 362 -13.85 6.23 -0.13
C THR A 362 -14.34 7.64 0.12
N ASP A 363 -13.96 8.26 1.23
CA ASP A 363 -14.37 9.61 1.61
C ASP A 363 -13.26 10.63 1.29
N PRO A 364 -13.42 11.53 0.31
CA PRO A 364 -12.42 12.55 0.01
C PRO A 364 -12.20 13.55 1.16
N ASP A 365 -13.08 13.63 2.16
CA ASP A 365 -12.93 14.52 3.31
C ASP A 365 -11.81 14.09 4.27
N VAL A 366 -11.23 12.90 4.11
CA VAL A 366 -10.03 12.50 4.87
C VAL A 366 -8.80 13.31 4.47
N LEU A 367 -8.75 13.84 3.25
CA LEU A 367 -7.66 14.70 2.76
C LEU A 367 -8.10 16.14 2.48
N LYS A 368 -9.33 16.33 1.96
CA LYS A 368 -9.89 17.64 1.55
C LYS A 368 -8.99 18.41 0.58
N THR A 369 -8.22 17.70 -0.25
CA THR A 369 -7.29 18.33 -1.21
C THR A 369 -8.01 19.25 -2.19
N TYR A 370 -9.28 18.95 -2.53
CA TYR A 370 -10.09 19.77 -3.42
C TYR A 370 -10.32 21.22 -2.91
N THR A 371 -10.05 21.52 -1.63
CA THR A 371 -10.09 22.90 -1.08
C THR A 371 -8.73 23.59 -1.04
N LYS A 372 -7.63 22.91 -1.40
CA LYS A 372 -6.24 23.34 -1.18
C LYS A 372 -5.66 24.13 -2.36
N THR A 373 -6.34 25.20 -2.79
CA THR A 373 -6.01 25.98 -4.01
C THR A 373 -4.58 26.54 -4.10
N LYS A 374 -3.85 26.66 -2.98
CA LYS A 374 -2.43 27.07 -2.98
C LYS A 374 -1.48 25.98 -3.49
N TYR A 375 -1.90 24.72 -3.40
CA TYR A 375 -1.05 23.54 -3.66
C TYR A 375 -1.45 22.77 -4.90
N VAL A 376 -2.59 23.13 -5.49
CA VAL A 376 -3.09 22.51 -6.71
C VAL A 376 -3.31 23.62 -7.73
N THR A 377 -3.04 23.32 -8.99
CA THR A 377 -3.17 24.24 -10.11
C THR A 377 -4.61 24.37 -10.60
N GLY A 378 -5.39 23.29 -10.48
CA GLY A 378 -6.81 23.26 -10.85
C GLY A 378 -7.73 23.86 -9.78
N THR A 379 -8.92 24.29 -10.22
CA THR A 379 -10.03 24.60 -9.30
C THR A 379 -10.92 23.37 -9.17
N TYR A 380 -10.90 22.75 -8.00
CA TYR A 380 -11.64 21.51 -7.74
C TYR A 380 -12.85 21.72 -6.85
N LYS A 381 -13.77 20.77 -6.91
CA LYS A 381 -14.91 20.63 -6.00
C LYS A 381 -14.82 19.29 -5.29
N LYS A 382 -15.56 19.12 -4.20
CA LYS A 382 -15.66 17.83 -3.52
C LYS A 382 -16.08 16.75 -4.54
N PRO A 383 -15.30 15.67 -4.70
CA PRO A 383 -15.70 14.55 -5.56
C PRO A 383 -17.03 13.96 -5.10
N VAL A 384 -17.94 13.72 -6.05
CA VAL A 384 -19.23 13.06 -5.81
C VAL A 384 -19.27 11.82 -6.69
N PHE A 385 -19.30 10.66 -6.05
CA PHE A 385 -19.33 9.39 -6.76
C PHE A 385 -20.76 8.99 -7.13
N GLU A 386 -20.93 8.53 -8.37
CA GLU A 386 -22.15 7.89 -8.86
C GLU A 386 -21.78 6.64 -9.67
N ILE A 387 -22.49 5.53 -9.42
CA ILE A 387 -22.35 4.30 -10.20
C ILE A 387 -23.42 4.23 -11.27
N LYS A 388 -23.04 3.83 -12.49
CA LYS A 388 -24.01 3.61 -13.56
C LYS A 388 -24.79 2.31 -13.31
N PRO A 389 -26.13 2.28 -13.54
CA PRO A 389 -26.92 1.07 -13.36
C PRO A 389 -26.48 -0.13 -14.22
N ASN A 390 -25.83 0.14 -15.35
CA ASN A 390 -25.31 -0.88 -16.27
C ASN A 390 -23.85 -1.27 -15.99
N ASN A 391 -23.27 -0.89 -14.84
CA ASN A 391 -21.97 -1.39 -14.45
C ASN A 391 -22.01 -2.94 -14.36
N PRO A 392 -21.11 -3.68 -15.03
CA PRO A 392 -21.22 -5.14 -15.15
C PRO A 392 -21.18 -5.86 -13.79
N PHE A 393 -20.36 -5.37 -12.85
CA PHE A 393 -20.28 -5.94 -11.51
C PHE A 393 -21.54 -5.67 -10.68
N LEU A 394 -22.11 -4.47 -10.80
CA LEU A 394 -23.37 -4.14 -10.14
C LEU A 394 -24.52 -5.01 -10.65
N VAL A 395 -24.64 -5.19 -11.97
CA VAL A 395 -25.68 -6.04 -12.58
C VAL A 395 -25.53 -7.50 -12.13
N LYS A 396 -24.29 -8.00 -12.10
CA LYS A 396 -23.98 -9.39 -11.74
C LYS A 396 -24.18 -9.68 -10.25
N TYR A 397 -23.57 -8.86 -9.39
CA TYR A 397 -23.48 -9.13 -7.94
C TYR A 397 -24.52 -8.38 -7.12
N LYS A 398 -25.28 -7.44 -7.71
CA LYS A 398 -26.46 -6.80 -7.09
C LYS A 398 -26.20 -6.16 -5.72
N GLY A 399 -25.01 -5.59 -5.51
CA GLY A 399 -24.62 -4.95 -4.26
C GLY A 399 -23.99 -5.91 -3.23
N GLU A 400 -23.72 -7.15 -3.61
CA GLU A 400 -22.97 -8.12 -2.80
C GLU A 400 -21.49 -8.20 -3.22
N GLY A 401 -20.68 -8.94 -2.46
CA GLY A 401 -19.29 -9.23 -2.84
C GLY A 401 -18.23 -8.36 -2.18
N LYS A 402 -18.55 -7.73 -1.03
CA LYS A 402 -17.55 -7.11 -0.15
C LYS A 402 -16.52 -8.14 0.28
N TRP A 403 -15.26 -7.71 0.39
CA TRP A 403 -14.22 -8.53 0.97
C TRP A 403 -14.27 -8.43 2.50
N ASN A 404 -15.18 -9.18 3.11
CA ASN A 404 -15.33 -9.31 4.57
C ASN A 404 -13.99 -9.61 5.26
#